data_AF-A0A6S7LQF9-F1
#
_entry.id   AF-A0A6S7LQF9-F1
#
_cell.length_a   1.000
_cell.length_b   1.000
_cell.length_c   1.000
_cell.angle_alpha   90.00
_cell.angle_beta   90.00
_cell.angle_gamma   90.00
#
_symmetry.space_group_name_H-M   'P 1'
#
loop_
_entity.id
_entity.type
_entity.pdbx_description
1 polymer ?
#
loop_
_entity_poly.entity_id
_entity_poly.type
_entity_poly.pdbx_seq_one_letter_code
_entity_poly.pdbx_strand_id
1 'polypeptide(L)'
;MIASFGGYKSENVTNLIRVINQNDPDDLCSVKTKKQDIVIPKSQTVDVPCRANTGPVNCAIPVLFEPNECPQLPSGLSIQEELTSVRQGNSSLLHIKVTDDTDHDITLYGRT
;
A
#
# COMPACT_ATOMS: atom_id res chain seq x y z
N MET A 1 23.74 -12.21 13.94
CA MET A 1 23.86 -12.16 12.46
C MET A 1 23.18 -10.89 11.99
N ILE A 2 23.93 -9.91 11.51
CA ILE A 2 23.34 -8.74 10.85
C ILE A 2 23.00 -9.24 9.44
N ALA A 3 21.71 -9.34 9.11
CA ALA A 3 21.31 -9.69 7.75
C ALA A 3 21.88 -8.63 6.79
N SER A 4 22.73 -9.05 5.86
CA SER A 4 23.27 -8.17 4.83
C SER A 4 22.17 -7.89 3.81
N PHE A 5 21.87 -6.62 3.53
CA PHE A 5 20.86 -6.18 2.56
C PHE A 5 21.27 -6.45 1.09
N GLY A 6 22.11 -7.46 0.83
CA GLY A 6 22.83 -7.70 -0.44
C GLY A 6 21.97 -8.02 -1.67
N GLY A 7 20.64 -7.98 -1.57
CA GLY A 7 19.72 -8.14 -2.70
C GLY A 7 18.76 -6.96 -2.92
N TYR A 8 18.80 -5.93 -2.09
CA TYR A 8 17.88 -4.80 -2.18
C TYR A 8 18.51 -3.63 -2.93
N LYS A 9 17.74 -3.00 -3.82
CA LYS A 9 18.18 -1.75 -4.46
C LYS A 9 18.51 -0.72 -3.39
N SER A 10 19.65 -0.04 -3.54
CA SER A 10 20.13 0.97 -2.59
C SER A 10 19.07 2.04 -2.29
N GLU A 11 18.28 2.42 -3.30
CA GLU A 11 17.15 3.36 -3.16
C GLU A 11 16.14 2.92 -2.10
N ASN A 12 15.81 1.62 -2.02
CA ASN A 12 14.84 1.09 -1.07
C ASN A 12 15.38 1.13 0.36
N VAL A 13 16.67 0.84 0.54
CA VAL A 13 17.34 0.90 1.84
C VAL A 13 17.38 2.34 2.35
N THR A 14 17.72 3.30 1.47
CA THR A 14 17.74 4.73 1.83
C THR A 14 16.33 5.25 2.17
N ASN A 15 15.32 4.86 1.40
CA ASN A 15 13.94 5.24 1.64
C ASN A 15 13.43 4.66 2.97
N LEU A 16 13.75 3.40 3.28
CA LEU A 16 13.41 2.78 4.56
C LEU A 16 14.05 3.51 5.74
N ILE A 17 15.34 3.82 5.66
CA ILE A 17 16.05 4.60 6.70
C ILE A 17 15.38 5.97 6.91
N ARG A 18 14.96 6.63 5.82
CA ARG A 18 14.26 7.91 5.90
C ARG A 18 12.92 7.78 6.62
N VAL A 19 12.13 6.75 6.32
CA VAL A 19 10.85 6.49 7.00
C VAL A 19 11.06 6.24 8.50
N ILE A 20 12.01 5.37 8.86
CA ILE A 20 12.33 5.05 10.27
C ILE A 20 12.73 6.31 11.05
N ASN A 21 13.53 7.19 10.44
CA ASN A 21 13.99 8.42 11.08
C ASN A 21 12.90 9.50 11.19
N GLN A 22 11.80 9.39 10.43
CA GLN A 22 10.77 10.44 10.39
C GLN A 22 9.77 10.37 11.54
N ASN A 23 9.73 9.28 12.31
CA ASN A 23 9.18 9.18 13.68
C ASN A 23 7.94 10.05 14.00
N ASP A 24 6.99 10.11 13.06
CA ASP A 24 5.72 10.80 13.23
C ASP A 24 4.65 9.72 13.38
N PRO A 25 4.00 9.61 14.55
CA PRO A 25 3.05 8.53 14.85
C PRO A 25 1.67 8.71 14.21
N ASP A 26 1.44 9.79 13.45
CA ASP A 26 0.17 10.06 12.79
C ASP A 26 0.16 9.50 11.36
N ASP A 27 -0.88 8.73 11.01
CA ASP A 27 -1.13 8.24 9.66
C ASP A 27 -1.09 9.40 8.65
N LEU A 28 -0.16 9.35 7.67
CA LEU A 28 -0.03 10.41 6.66
C LEU A 28 -1.34 10.65 5.90
N CYS A 29 -2.01 9.58 5.50
CA CYS A 29 -3.32 9.62 4.85
C CYS A 29 -3.94 8.23 4.73
N SER A 30 -5.28 8.17 4.64
CA SER A 30 -6.00 6.96 4.27
C SER A 30 -5.87 6.67 2.76
N VAL A 31 -5.61 5.40 2.45
CA VAL A 31 -5.61 4.83 1.10
C VAL A 31 -6.92 4.10 0.88
N LYS A 32 -7.58 4.36 -0.27
CA LYS A 32 -8.84 3.70 -0.63
C LYS A 32 -8.82 3.20 -2.06
N THR A 33 -9.56 2.14 -2.35
CA THR A 33 -9.77 1.70 -3.74
C THR A 33 -10.50 2.78 -4.55
N LYS A 34 -10.46 2.65 -5.89
CA LYS A 34 -11.28 3.49 -6.78
C LYS A 34 -12.77 3.26 -6.55
N LYS A 35 -13.62 4.07 -7.18
CA LYS A 35 -15.09 3.96 -7.05
C LYS A 35 -15.62 2.65 -7.66
N GLN A 36 -14.93 2.09 -8.63
CA GLN A 36 -15.30 0.84 -9.28
C GLN A 36 -14.98 -0.34 -8.39
N ASP A 37 -15.89 -1.31 -8.36
CA ASP A 37 -15.64 -2.61 -7.74
C ASP A 37 -14.55 -3.35 -8.52
N ILE A 38 -13.77 -4.13 -7.79
CA ILE A 38 -12.63 -4.88 -8.33
C ILE A 38 -12.81 -6.33 -7.93
N VAL A 39 -12.83 -7.20 -8.92
CA VAL A 39 -12.80 -8.64 -8.68
C VAL A 39 -11.35 -9.07 -8.60
N ILE A 40 -10.99 -9.70 -7.48
CA ILE A 40 -9.72 -10.39 -7.31
C ILE A 40 -10.03 -11.86 -7.61
N PRO A 41 -9.48 -12.43 -8.70
CA PRO A 41 -9.71 -13.83 -9.00
C PRO A 41 -9.11 -14.72 -7.93
N LYS A 42 -9.75 -15.86 -7.66
CA LYS A 42 -9.28 -16.84 -6.68
C LYS A 42 -7.81 -17.19 -6.84
N SER A 43 -7.09 -17.31 -5.73
CA SER A 43 -5.67 -17.73 -5.71
C SER A 43 -4.76 -16.86 -6.58
N GLN A 44 -5.13 -15.60 -6.86
CA GLN A 44 -4.32 -14.66 -7.64
C GLN A 44 -3.96 -13.41 -6.85
N THR A 45 -2.83 -12.82 -7.24
CA THR A 45 -2.40 -11.50 -6.81
C THR A 45 -2.69 -10.48 -7.90
N VAL A 46 -3.37 -9.39 -7.55
CA VAL A 46 -3.74 -8.31 -8.47
C VAL A 46 -3.19 -6.98 -7.95
N ASP A 47 -2.64 -6.16 -8.86
CA ASP A 47 -2.28 -4.77 -8.56
C ASP A 47 -3.55 -3.90 -8.56
N VAL A 48 -4.03 -3.59 -7.36
CA VAL A 48 -5.24 -2.81 -7.13
C VAL A 48 -4.90 -1.31 -7.18
N PRO A 49 -5.48 -0.52 -8.10
CA PRO A 49 -5.27 0.91 -8.13
C PRO A 49 -6.02 1.61 -6.99
N CYS A 50 -5.28 2.20 -6.07
CA CYS A 50 -5.78 2.91 -4.90
C CYS A 50 -5.47 4.41 -4.96
N ARG A 51 -6.32 5.22 -4.34
CA ARG A 51 -6.13 6.66 -4.22
C ARG A 51 -5.80 7.01 -2.78
N ALA A 52 -4.69 7.73 -2.61
CA ALA A 52 -4.29 8.36 -1.36
C ALA A 52 -4.56 9.87 -1.48
N ASN A 53 -5.39 10.42 -0.60
CA ASN A 53 -5.61 11.86 -0.52
C ASN A 53 -4.66 12.43 0.52
N THR A 54 -3.53 12.94 0.07
CA THR A 54 -2.36 13.24 0.90
C THR A 54 -2.31 14.69 1.37
N GLY A 55 -3.28 15.51 0.95
CA GLY A 55 -3.15 16.96 1.02
C GLY A 55 -2.00 17.47 0.15
N PRO A 56 -1.66 18.77 0.23
CA PRO A 56 -0.61 19.37 -0.59
C PRO A 56 0.78 18.81 -0.24
N VAL A 57 1.34 18.03 -1.17
CA VAL A 57 2.70 17.49 -1.08
C VAL A 57 3.60 18.19 -2.09
N ASN A 58 4.67 18.83 -1.61
CA ASN A 58 5.55 19.69 -2.41
C ASN A 58 6.60 18.92 -3.24
N CYS A 59 6.96 17.71 -2.82
CA CYS A 59 7.92 16.84 -3.49
C CYS A 59 7.55 15.38 -3.23
N ALA A 60 8.05 14.43 -4.03
CA ALA A 60 7.77 13.02 -3.78
C ALA A 60 8.36 12.58 -2.42
N ILE A 61 7.56 11.88 -1.62
CA ILE A 61 7.94 11.41 -0.28
C ILE A 61 7.83 9.88 -0.27
N PRO A 62 8.90 9.15 0.10
CA PRO A 62 8.80 7.72 0.36
C PRO A 62 8.01 7.49 1.65
N VAL A 63 7.06 6.56 1.61
CA VAL A 63 6.18 6.24 2.73
C VAL A 63 6.03 4.74 2.84
N LEU A 64 5.78 4.25 4.05
CA LEU A 64 5.38 2.86 4.26
C LEU A 64 3.85 2.79 4.15
N PHE A 65 3.35 1.91 3.30
CA PHE A 65 1.95 1.53 3.30
C PHE A 65 1.76 0.39 4.30
N GLU A 66 0.87 0.59 5.27
CA GLU A 66 0.49 -0.40 6.27
C GLU A 66 -0.98 -0.78 6.08
N PRO A 67 -1.31 -2.06 5.83
CA PRO A 67 -2.68 -2.49 5.71
C PRO A 67 -3.35 -2.43 7.08
N ASN A 68 -4.43 -1.65 7.19
CA ASN A 68 -5.21 -1.63 8.41
C ASN A 68 -5.81 -3.02 8.67
N GLU A 69 -5.70 -3.51 9.91
CA GLU A 69 -6.44 -4.67 10.41
C GLU A 69 -7.95 -4.35 10.59
N CYS A 70 -8.55 -3.75 9.56
CA CYS A 70 -9.93 -3.32 9.58
C CYS A 70 -10.86 -4.54 9.41
N PRO A 71 -11.90 -4.69 10.24
CA PRO A 71 -12.90 -5.76 10.12
C PRO A 71 -13.77 -5.66 8.84
N GLN A 72 -13.49 -4.69 7.98
CA GLN A 72 -14.22 -4.37 6.74
C GLN A 72 -13.67 -5.14 5.53
N LEU A 73 -12.44 -5.68 5.61
CA LEU A 73 -11.87 -6.43 4.50
C LEU A 73 -12.52 -7.81 4.38
N PRO A 74 -12.87 -8.25 3.16
CA PRO A 74 -13.28 -9.63 2.91
C PRO A 74 -12.28 -10.63 3.50
N SER A 75 -12.78 -11.64 4.18
CA SER A 75 -11.97 -12.73 4.72
C SER A 75 -11.20 -13.44 3.60
N GLY A 76 -9.93 -13.76 3.84
CA GLY A 76 -9.08 -14.45 2.86
C GLY A 76 -8.34 -13.52 1.90
N LEU A 77 -8.49 -12.20 2.03
CA LEU A 77 -7.58 -11.25 1.38
C LEU A 77 -6.31 -11.05 2.20
N SER A 78 -5.19 -11.12 1.51
CA SER A 78 -3.87 -10.84 2.05
C SER A 78 -3.30 -9.60 1.35
N ILE A 79 -2.91 -8.63 2.16
CA ILE A 79 -2.27 -7.39 1.74
C ILE A 79 -0.99 -7.26 2.55
N GLN A 80 0.11 -6.97 1.86
CA GLN A 80 1.41 -6.82 2.50
C GLN A 80 1.74 -5.34 2.71
N GLU A 81 2.51 -5.06 3.76
CA GLU A 81 3.18 -3.77 3.90
C GLU A 81 4.11 -3.54 2.71
N GLU A 82 4.10 -2.32 2.17
CA GLU A 82 4.91 -1.99 1.00
C GLU A 82 5.50 -0.58 1.10
N LEU A 83 6.80 -0.47 0.86
CA LEU A 83 7.45 0.83 0.72
C LEU A 83 7.05 1.44 -0.63
N THR A 84 6.32 2.55 -0.57
CA THR A 84 5.78 3.24 -1.75
C THR A 84 6.17 4.72 -1.73
N SER A 85 5.62 5.50 -2.68
CA SER A 85 5.83 6.94 -2.72
C SER A 85 4.54 7.71 -2.97
N VAL A 86 4.37 8.76 -2.19
CA VAL A 86 3.36 9.79 -2.46
C VAL A 86 3.95 10.78 -3.46
N ARG A 87 3.24 11.00 -4.56
CA ARG A 87 3.65 11.96 -5.60
C ARG A 87 3.34 13.39 -5.16
N GLN A 88 4.08 14.34 -5.75
CA GLN A 88 3.77 15.76 -5.64
C GLN A 88 2.33 16.05 -6.08
N GLY A 89 1.63 16.89 -5.32
CA GLY A 89 0.23 17.27 -5.57
C GLY A 89 -0.68 16.98 -4.38
N ASN A 90 -1.99 16.96 -4.62
CA ASN A 90 -3.02 16.78 -3.58
C ASN A 90 -3.47 15.33 -3.36
N SER A 91 -3.10 14.43 -4.28
CA SER A 91 -3.44 13.02 -4.19
C SER A 91 -2.47 12.17 -5.01
N SER A 92 -2.22 10.94 -4.55
CA SER A 92 -1.38 9.97 -5.24
C SER A 92 -2.21 8.76 -5.70
N LEU A 93 -1.86 8.20 -6.85
CA LEU A 93 -2.34 6.89 -7.31
C LEU A 93 -1.30 5.85 -6.91
N LEU A 94 -1.69 4.93 -6.04
CA LEU A 94 -0.89 3.81 -5.58
C LEU A 94 -1.38 2.52 -6.26
N HIS A 95 -0.48 1.57 -6.50
CA HIS A 95 -0.83 0.22 -6.93
C HIS A 95 -0.45 -0.69 -5.78
N ILE A 96 -1.46 -1.24 -5.11
CA ILE A 96 -1.28 -2.10 -3.94
C ILE A 96 -1.53 -3.53 -4.37
N LYS A 97 -0.60 -4.43 -4.05
CA LYS A 97 -0.77 -5.86 -4.32
C LYS A 97 -1.75 -6.46 -3.33
N VAL A 98 -2.81 -7.05 -3.85
CA VAL A 98 -3.79 -7.78 -3.06
C VAL A 98 -3.87 -9.21 -3.56
N THR A 99 -3.74 -10.16 -2.65
CA THR A 99 -3.84 -11.59 -2.94
C THR A 99 -5.14 -12.14 -2.37
N ASP A 100 -5.84 -12.92 -3.18
CA ASP A 100 -6.96 -13.75 -2.72
C ASP A 100 -6.43 -15.16 -2.41
N ASP A 101 -6.42 -15.53 -1.13
CA ASP A 101 -5.97 -16.84 -0.66
C ASP A 101 -7.10 -17.88 -0.60
N THR A 102 -8.24 -17.59 -1.20
CA THR A 102 -9.42 -18.47 -1.21
C THR A 102 -9.59 -19.23 -2.53
N ASP A 103 -10.66 -20.03 -2.61
CA ASP A 103 -11.02 -20.89 -3.75
C ASP A 103 -12.15 -20.31 -4.63
N HIS A 104 -12.60 -19.10 -4.32
CA HIS A 104 -13.63 -18.36 -5.04
C HIS A 104 -13.18 -16.92 -5.27
N ASP A 105 -13.78 -16.23 -6.23
CA ASP A 105 -13.39 -14.85 -6.52
C ASP A 105 -13.90 -13.91 -5.42
N ILE A 106 -13.05 -13.02 -4.93
CA ILE A 106 -13.41 -11.98 -3.97
C ILE A 106 -13.70 -10.66 -4.69
N THR A 107 -14.81 -10.01 -4.32
CA THR A 107 -15.11 -8.64 -4.79
C THR A 107 -14.72 -7.62 -3.74
N LEU A 108 -13.77 -6.76 -4.07
CA LEU A 108 -13.49 -5.52 -3.35
C LEU A 108 -14.43 -4.43 -3.83
N TYR A 109 -15.32 -3.97 -2.96
CA TYR A 109 -16.20 -2.86 -3.27
C TYR A 109 -15.42 -1.55 -3.44
N GLY A 110 -15.97 -0.65 -4.25
CA GLY A 110 -15.36 0.65 -4.47
C GLY A 110 -15.26 1.49 -3.20
N ARG A 111 -14.12 2.17 -3.03
CA ARG A 111 -13.76 3.00 -1.87
C ARG A 111 -13.66 2.25 -0.55
N THR A 112 -13.34 0.96 -0.61
CA THR A 112 -12.82 0.19 0.53
C THR A 112 -11.50 0.79 0.98
#